data_AF-A0A966VII5-F1
#
_entry.id   AF-A0A966VII5-F1
#
_cell.length_a   1.000
_cell.length_b   1.000
_cell.length_c   1.000
_cell.angle_alpha   90.00
_cell.angle_beta   90.00
_cell.angle_gamma   90.00
#
_symmetry.space_group_name_H-M   'P 1'
#
loop_
_entity.id
_entity.type
_entity.pdbx_description
1 polymer ?
#
loop_
_entity_poly.entity_id
_entity_poly.type
_entity_poly.pdbx_seq_one_letter_code
_entity_poly.pdbx_strand_id
1 'polypeptide(L)'
;MAEHNLFGKLAEQKACQFLEQKGYCCIGKNYRVGRVEIDLIMQRGKILICVEVKTIKTQFFGTLASFISSANIKRLCAAMDHYIIQKELNLEVRFDAIEYIVQQNQWIIIHIPNAFYPWE
;
A
#
# COMPACT_ATOMS: atom_id res chain seq x y z
N MET A 1 17.88 -13.14 8.21
CA MET A 1 16.94 -12.16 8.79
C MET A 1 17.06 -10.76 8.18
N ALA A 2 18.24 -10.30 7.74
CA ALA A 2 18.43 -8.96 7.16
C ALA A 2 17.88 -8.79 5.72
N GLU A 3 17.97 -9.81 4.87
CA GLU A 3 17.58 -9.71 3.45
C GLU A 3 16.10 -9.43 3.23
N HIS A 4 15.20 -10.00 4.05
CA HIS A 4 13.76 -9.77 3.91
C HIS A 4 13.38 -8.30 4.15
N ASN A 5 14.03 -7.62 5.11
CA ASN A 5 13.74 -6.22 5.43
C ASN A 5 14.32 -5.25 4.39
N LEU A 6 15.49 -5.56 3.82
CA LEU A 6 16.05 -4.79 2.71
C LEU A 6 15.18 -4.91 1.45
N PHE A 7 14.64 -6.10 1.20
CA PHE A 7 13.77 -6.36 0.07
C PHE A 7 12.43 -5.61 0.17
N GLY A 8 11.82 -5.59 1.36
CA GLY A 8 10.58 -4.84 1.61
C GLY A 8 10.75 -3.33 1.39
N LYS A 9 11.78 -2.73 1.98
CA LYS A 9 12.08 -1.30 1.80
C LYS A 9 12.34 -0.92 0.34
N LEU A 10 13.06 -1.78 -0.39
CA LEU A 10 13.29 -1.56 -1.82
C LEU A 10 11.98 -1.63 -2.62
N ALA A 11 11.09 -2.55 -2.26
CA ALA A 11 9.76 -2.66 -2.86
C ALA A 11 8.94 -1.39 -2.61
N GLU A 12 8.86 -0.91 -1.37
CA GLU A 12 8.16 0.32 -1.00
C GLU A 12 8.71 1.54 -1.74
N GLN A 13 10.04 1.65 -1.85
CA GLN A 13 10.68 2.73 -2.60
C GLN A 13 10.31 2.70 -4.08
N LYS A 14 10.38 1.53 -4.72
CA LYS A 14 10.00 1.36 -6.13
C LYS A 14 8.50 1.64 -6.34
N ALA A 15 7.65 1.22 -5.40
CA ALA A 15 6.22 1.45 -5.45
C ALA A 15 5.90 2.95 -5.41
N CYS A 16 6.55 3.67 -4.50
CA CYS A 16 6.45 5.12 -4.42
C CYS A 16 6.84 5.78 -5.74
N GLN A 17 8.01 5.48 -6.28
CA GLN A 17 8.50 6.06 -7.53
C GLN A 17 7.58 5.77 -8.71
N PHE A 18 7.06 4.54 -8.81
CA PHE A 18 6.12 4.15 -9.85
C PHE A 18 4.81 4.96 -9.78
N LEU A 19 4.27 5.16 -8.58
CA LEU A 19 3.06 5.95 -8.40
C LEU A 19 3.32 7.44 -8.66
N GLU A 20 4.47 7.97 -8.24
CA GLU A 20 4.87 9.35 -8.53
C GLU A 20 4.94 9.61 -10.04
N GLN A 21 5.53 8.68 -10.81
CA GLN A 21 5.55 8.75 -12.28
C GLN A 21 4.14 8.72 -12.91
N LYS A 22 3.16 8.12 -12.23
CA LYS A 22 1.74 8.11 -12.64
C LYS A 22 0.96 9.34 -12.19
N GLY A 23 1.62 10.34 -11.59
CA GLY A 23 1.00 11.59 -11.13
C GLY A 23 0.34 11.50 -9.75
N TYR A 24 0.74 10.54 -8.92
CA TYR A 24 0.38 10.51 -7.50
C TYR A 24 1.42 11.29 -6.70
N CYS A 25 1.01 12.00 -5.66
CA CYS A 25 1.92 12.67 -4.75
C CYS A 25 2.14 11.80 -3.50
N CYS A 26 3.38 11.47 -3.17
CA CYS A 26 3.67 10.79 -1.91
C CYS A 26 3.62 11.78 -0.75
N ILE A 27 2.74 11.54 0.22
CA ILE A 27 2.56 12.42 1.38
C ILE A 27 2.87 11.71 2.72
N GLY A 28 3.07 10.40 2.70
CA GLY A 28 3.50 9.62 3.85
C GLY A 28 4.13 8.29 3.44
N LYS A 29 5.11 7.82 4.22
CA LYS A 29 5.77 6.51 4.07
C LYS A 29 5.97 5.90 5.45
N ASN A 30 5.80 4.58 5.56
CA ASN A 30 5.94 3.83 6.81
C ASN A 30 5.21 4.51 7.99
N TYR A 31 3.99 4.99 7.75
CA TYR A 31 3.21 5.71 8.76
C TYR A 31 2.72 4.73 9.81
N ARG A 32 3.04 4.98 11.08
CA ARG A 32 2.70 4.09 12.19
C ARG A 32 1.77 4.77 13.17
N VAL A 33 0.72 4.06 13.55
CA VAL A 33 -0.19 4.44 14.63
C VAL A 33 -0.49 3.22 15.49
N GLY A 34 -0.08 3.29 16.76
CA GLY A 34 -0.12 2.14 17.65
C GLY A 34 0.69 0.96 17.10
N ARG A 35 -0.01 -0.14 16.78
CA ARG A 35 0.57 -1.38 16.22
C ARG A 35 0.32 -1.55 14.71
N VAL A 36 -0.27 -0.54 14.07
CA VAL A 36 -0.58 -0.57 12.64
C VAL A 36 0.46 0.26 11.89
N GLU A 37 0.91 -0.25 10.76
CA GLU A 37 1.78 0.43 9.81
C GLU A 37 1.07 0.52 8.46
N ILE A 38 1.19 1.67 7.82
CA ILE A 38 0.80 1.91 6.42
C ILE A 38 2.09 2.14 5.63
N ASP A 39 2.32 1.34 4.59
CA ASP A 39 3.55 1.42 3.80
C ASP A 39 3.67 2.77 3.08
N LEU A 40 2.63 3.18 2.34
CA LEU A 40 2.60 4.46 1.65
C LEU A 40 1.23 5.14 1.77
N ILE A 41 1.26 6.46 1.92
CA ILE A 41 0.09 7.33 1.82
C ILE A 41 0.34 8.26 0.63
N MET A 42 -0.50 8.12 -0.38
CA MET A 42 -0.43 8.88 -1.63
C MET A 42 -1.64 9.79 -1.75
N GLN A 43 -1.52 10.84 -2.55
CA GLN A 43 -2.63 11.73 -2.88
C GLN A 43 -2.75 11.88 -4.38
N ARG A 44 -3.98 11.86 -4.90
CA ARG A 44 -4.26 12.23 -6.29
C ARG A 44 -5.52 13.07 -6.34
N GLY A 45 -5.33 14.38 -6.54
CA GLY A 45 -6.42 15.35 -6.46
C GLY A 45 -7.08 15.33 -5.07
N LYS A 46 -8.37 15.03 -5.03
CA LYS A 46 -9.16 14.98 -3.79
C LYS A 46 -9.24 13.60 -3.13
N ILE A 47 -8.43 12.65 -3.61
CA ILE A 47 -8.41 11.28 -3.10
C ILE A 47 -7.10 11.06 -2.35
N LEU A 48 -7.23 10.59 -1.13
CA LEU A 48 -6.17 10.09 -0.28
C LEU A 48 -6.10 8.57 -0.44
N ILE A 49 -4.95 8.03 -0.81
CA ILE A 49 -4.77 6.62 -1.14
C ILE A 49 -3.82 5.98 -0.12
N CYS A 50 -4.35 5.02 0.64
CA CYS A 50 -3.54 4.09 1.42
C CYS A 50 -3.05 2.98 0.49
N VAL A 51 -1.74 2.75 0.40
CA VAL A 51 -1.18 1.71 -0.46
C VAL A 51 -0.42 0.70 0.40
N GLU A 52 -0.85 -0.56 0.32
CA GLU A 52 -0.13 -1.71 0.87
C GLU A 52 0.82 -2.27 -0.19
N VAL A 53 2.09 -2.52 0.15
CA VAL A 53 3.10 -3.05 -0.77
C VAL A 53 3.47 -4.48 -0.39
N LYS A 54 3.22 -5.42 -1.28
CA LYS A 54 3.54 -6.84 -1.07
C LYS A 54 4.56 -7.33 -2.09
N THR A 55 5.51 -8.13 -1.59
CA THR A 55 6.42 -8.89 -2.45
C THR A 55 6.00 -10.35 -2.46
N ILE A 56 5.87 -10.92 -3.66
CA ILE A 56 5.54 -12.32 -3.89
C ILE A 56 6.76 -12.99 -4.50
N LYS A 57 7.30 -13.99 -3.80
CA LYS A 57 8.49 -14.76 -4.22
C LYS A 57 8.16 -16.07 -4.93
N THR A 58 6.90 -16.51 -4.93
CA THR A 58 6.47 -17.80 -5.48
C THR A 58 5.63 -17.62 -6.75
N GLN A 59 5.69 -18.61 -7.63
CA GLN A 59 5.00 -18.65 -8.92
C GLN A 59 3.48 -18.89 -8.83
N PHE A 60 2.88 -18.77 -7.63
CA PHE A 60 1.44 -18.94 -7.47
C PHE A 60 0.71 -17.71 -8.03
N PHE A 61 0.31 -17.81 -9.30
CA PHE A 61 -0.62 -16.91 -9.98
C PHE A 61 -2.05 -17.14 -9.45
N GLY A 62 -2.28 -16.84 -8.17
CA GLY A 62 -3.63 -16.60 -7.64
C GLY A 62 -3.84 -15.10 -7.59
N THR A 63 -5.00 -14.60 -8.02
CA THR A 63 -5.36 -13.19 -7.88
C THR A 63 -5.47 -12.83 -6.39
N LEU A 64 -4.44 -12.16 -5.86
CA LEU A 64 -4.26 -11.84 -4.45
C LEU A 64 -5.10 -10.67 -3.94
N ALA A 65 -6.02 -10.13 -4.76
CA ALA A 65 -7.12 -9.30 -4.24
C ALA A 65 -7.90 -10.01 -3.10
N SER A 66 -7.81 -11.35 -3.02
CA SER A 66 -8.37 -12.19 -1.95
C SER A 66 -7.56 -12.23 -0.63
N PHE A 67 -6.38 -11.61 -0.53
CA PHE A 67 -5.44 -11.81 0.60
C PHE A 67 -5.37 -10.66 1.60
N ILE A 68 -6.20 -9.64 1.49
CA ILE A 68 -6.30 -8.63 2.54
C ILE A 68 -7.38 -9.10 3.50
N SER A 69 -6.93 -9.68 4.62
CA SER A 69 -7.86 -10.16 5.65
C SER A 69 -8.73 -9.01 6.16
N SER A 70 -9.97 -9.31 6.55
CA SER A 70 -10.88 -8.34 7.17
C SER A 70 -10.26 -7.65 8.40
N ALA A 71 -9.36 -8.34 9.12
CA ALA A 71 -8.58 -7.75 10.21
C ALA A 71 -7.59 -6.69 9.73
N ASN A 72 -6.93 -6.90 8.59
CA ASN A 72 -6.03 -5.90 8.00
C ASN A 72 -6.82 -4.69 7.47
N ILE A 73 -7.96 -4.92 6.82
CA ILE A 73 -8.85 -3.83 6.36
C ILE A 73 -9.20 -2.92 7.54
N LYS A 74 -9.74 -3.49 8.63
CA LYS A 74 -10.12 -2.72 9.83
C LYS A 74 -8.97 -1.92 10.43
N ARG A 75 -7.76 -2.50 10.45
CA ARG A 75 -6.56 -1.82 10.96
C ARG A 75 -6.16 -0.65 10.07
N LEU A 76 -6.12 -0.85 8.75
CA LEU A 76 -5.77 0.19 7.79
C LEU A 76 -6.80 1.32 7.79
N CYS A 77 -8.10 1.00 7.91
CA CYS A 77 -9.15 2.02 8.05
C CYS A 77 -8.94 2.87 9.31
N ALA A 78 -8.76 2.25 10.47
CA ALA A 78 -8.51 2.98 11.72
C ALA A 78 -7.24 3.85 11.65
N ALA A 79 -6.20 3.38 10.95
CA ALA A 79 -4.98 4.15 10.77
C ALA A 79 -5.16 5.35 9.83
N MET A 80 -5.94 5.18 8.76
CA MET A 80 -6.30 6.28 7.85
C MET A 80 -7.21 7.30 8.51
N ASP A 81 -8.19 6.87 9.32
CA ASP A 81 -9.06 7.76 10.09
C ASP A 81 -8.21 8.64 11.03
N HIS A 82 -7.27 8.02 11.74
CA HIS A 82 -6.34 8.76 12.60
C HIS A 82 -5.51 9.77 11.80
N TYR A 83 -4.98 9.37 10.63
CA TYR A 83 -4.19 10.26 9.77
C TYR A 83 -5.01 11.47 9.30
N ILE A 84 -6.26 11.26 8.88
CA ILE A 84 -7.18 12.29 8.38
C ILE A 84 -7.52 13.28 9.49
N ILE A 85 -7.88 12.78 10.68
CA ILE A 85 -8.18 13.62 11.84
C ILE A 85 -6.96 14.44 12.24
N GLN A 86 -5.78 13.81 12.34
CA GLN A 86 -4.55 14.47 12.74
C GLN A 86 -4.11 15.56 11.75
N LYS A 87 -4.43 15.40 10.46
CA LYS A 87 -4.06 16.33 9.39
C LYS A 87 -5.19 17.27 8.97
N GLU A 88 -6.34 17.19 9.65
CA GLU A 88 -7.55 17.97 9.33
C GLU A 88 -7.94 17.88 7.85
N LEU A 89 -7.79 16.68 7.27
CA LEU A 89 -8.10 16.44 5.87
C LEU A 89 -9.60 16.15 5.71
N ASN A 90 -10.17 16.62 4.59
CA ASN A 90 -11.53 16.28 4.18
C ASN A 90 -11.49 15.72 2.75
N LEU A 91 -10.90 14.53 2.62
CA LEU A 91 -10.63 13.86 1.35
C LEU A 91 -11.25 12.47 1.35
N GLU A 92 -11.62 11.98 0.17
CA GLU A 92 -12.07 10.60 0.01
C GLU A 92 -10.90 9.64 0.20
N VAL A 93 -11.14 8.50 0.84
CA VAL A 93 -10.11 7.48 1.07
C VAL A 93 -10.28 6.33 0.08
N ARG A 94 -9.18 5.93 -0.54
CA ARG A 94 -9.07 4.73 -1.35
C ARG A 94 -8.00 3.82 -0.80
N PHE A 95 -8.20 2.53 -0.90
CA PHE A 95 -7.19 1.53 -0.56
C PHE A 95 -6.70 0.85 -1.83
N ASP A 96 -5.41 0.96 -2.09
CA ASP A 96 -4.73 0.34 -3.23
C ASP A 96 -3.76 -0.73 -2.71
N ALA A 97 -3.40 -1.67 -3.58
CA ALA A 97 -2.32 -2.61 -3.35
C ALA A 97 -1.32 -2.53 -4.49
N ILE A 98 -0.03 -2.65 -4.16
CA ILE A 98 1.04 -2.90 -5.12
C ILE A 98 1.66 -4.25 -4.83
N GLU A 99 1.78 -5.05 -5.87
CA GLU A 99 2.42 -6.36 -5.81
C GLU A 99 3.68 -6.35 -6.66
N TYR A 100 4.76 -6.87 -6.08
CA TYR A 100 5.98 -7.18 -6.79
C TYR A 100 6.16 -8.68 -6.92
N ILE A 101 6.10 -9.19 -8.14
CA ILE A 101 6.47 -10.56 -8.47
C ILE A 101 7.95 -10.56 -8.84
N VAL A 102 8.74 -11.34 -8.10
CA VAL A 102 10.19 -11.39 -8.28
C VAL A 102 10.55 -12.73 -8.91
N GLN A 103 10.93 -12.71 -10.19
CA GLN A 103 11.34 -13.90 -10.94
C GLN A 103 12.68 -13.63 -11.60
N GLN A 104 13.68 -14.50 -11.39
CA GLN A 104 14.98 -14.44 -12.07
C GLN A 104 15.61 -13.03 -12.05
N ASN A 105 15.63 -12.37 -10.88
CA ASN A 105 16.08 -10.98 -10.67
C ASN A 105 15.25 -9.87 -11.35
N GLN A 106 14.18 -10.20 -12.07
CA GLN A 106 13.22 -9.23 -12.59
C GLN A 106 12.11 -8.94 -11.60
N TRP A 107 11.72 -7.67 -11.53
CA TRP A 107 10.62 -7.19 -10.69
C TRP A 107 9.46 -6.81 -11.58
N ILE A 108 8.40 -7.59 -11.54
CA ILE A 108 7.14 -7.27 -12.21
C ILE A 108 6.26 -6.55 -11.20
N ILE A 109 5.83 -5.34 -11.54
CA ILE A 109 4.94 -4.55 -10.70
C ILE A 109 3.49 -4.67 -11.19
N ILE A 110 2.58 -4.91 -10.25
CA ILE A 110 1.13 -4.88 -10.47
C ILE A 110 0.55 -3.86 -9.50
N HIS A 111 -0.20 -2.89 -10.03
CA HIS A 111 -0.93 -1.92 -9.21
C HIS A 111 -2.41 -2.21 -9.31
N ILE A 112 -3.02 -2.47 -8.15
CA ILE A 112 -4.43 -2.81 -7.99
C ILE A 112 -5.11 -1.62 -7.30
N PRO A 113 -5.70 -0.69 -8.06
CA PRO A 113 -6.51 0.38 -7.49
C PRO A 113 -7.82 -0.18 -6.93
N ASN A 114 -8.33 0.40 -5.84
CA ASN A 114 -9.52 -0.11 -5.13
C ASN A 114 -9.36 -1.59 -4.75
N ALA A 115 -8.22 -1.94 -4.15
CA ALA A 115 -7.91 -3.32 -3.79
C ALA A 115 -8.93 -3.91 -2.80
N PHE A 116 -9.58 -3.09 -1.99
CA PHE A 116 -10.67 -3.49 -1.12
C PHE A 116 -11.51 -2.28 -0.69
N TYR A 117 -12.74 -2.57 -0.23
CA TYR A 117 -13.66 -1.60 0.34
C TYR A 117 -13.88 -1.89 1.84
N PRO A 118 -13.85 -0.88 2.72
CA PRO A 118 -14.10 -1.05 4.15
C PRO A 118 -15.49 -1.61 4.52
N TRP A 119 -16.44 -1.53 3.59
CA TRP A 119 -17.86 -1.80 3.81
C TRP A 119 -18.38 -3.09 3.13
N GLU A 120 -17.49 -3.87 2.53
CA GLU A 120 -17.80 -5.19 1.94
C GLU A 120 -17.36 -6.36 2.86
#